data_AF-A0A972A5G8-F1
#
_entry.id   AF-A0A972A5G8-F1
#
_cell.length_a   1.000
_cell.length_b   1.000
_cell.length_c   1.000
_cell.angle_alpha   90.00
_cell.angle_beta   90.00
_cell.angle_gamma   90.00
#
_symmetry.space_group_name_H-M   'P 1'
#
loop_
_entity.id
_entity.type
_entity.pdbx_description
1 polymer ?
#
loop_
_entity_poly.entity_id
_entity_poly.type
_entity_poly.pdbx_seq_one_letter_code
_entity_poly.pdbx_strand_id
1 'polypeptide(L)'
;MVKRVFLVVLDSFGLGFAPDEKAFGDEGSNTLASVLSKTNTPLNNLAKMGLFNIVGHQDQRILDYISKFPDLSRPIGAYARLCELSNGKDTTIGHWEMSGIISTDPMPTFPNGFPQEVLEKLSNATGRRILCNKPYSGTKVIEDYGQEHLDTGALIVYTSADSVMQIAAHEDIIPVDELYSICKKAREIMTGKYAVGRIIARPFVGVLGSFTRTSNRHDFSLEAPSATLLDVMKHYSYRVISIGKIKDIFASRGITDAFHTSSNDEGIETLLATMDQDFNGLCFVNLVDFDMVYGHRNDIDGYAKAISTFDSALGKVLDKLLPDDLLIVTADHGCDPSTESTDHSRETVPLMIYGKGYELPSNLGELTGFNNISTIIQNSLMSRVIENRFNPPTLSHKYDSSNLLSYVDMTNLKVDATYEDIEALVNNAIASNAASVCVQPSFVSHASDIASGRLAICTVIGFPNGYSTCATKVFEAKEACDNGASEIDMVVNLTHIKSKRFDYVSKEIAALSNAVHEKGAILKVIIETCFLTEEEKVTLCRIVTEAKADFIKTSTGFGTAGATIEDVKLMKANIGPDVQIKAAGGIRSFELAQEMIDAGANRIGASGLK
;
A
#
# COMPACT_ATOMS: atom_id res chain seq x y z
N MET A 1 1.30 -15.97 -11.93
CA MET A 1 1.59 -14.62 -11.40
C MET A 1 0.67 -13.66 -12.14
N VAL A 2 0.04 -12.69 -11.45
CA VAL A 2 -0.85 -11.74 -12.16
C VAL A 2 0.00 -10.90 -13.10
N LYS A 3 -0.47 -10.72 -14.33
CA LYS A 3 0.16 -9.87 -15.35
C LYS A 3 -0.57 -8.54 -15.47
N ARG A 4 -1.90 -8.54 -15.41
CA ARG A 4 -2.73 -7.34 -15.56
C ARG A 4 -3.74 -7.27 -14.43
N VAL A 5 -3.85 -6.10 -13.81
CA VAL A 5 -4.96 -5.78 -12.91
C VAL A 5 -5.86 -4.75 -13.58
N PHE A 6 -7.16 -4.99 -13.53
CA PHE A 6 -8.21 -4.05 -13.88
C PHE A 6 -8.88 -3.59 -12.59
N LEU A 7 -8.65 -2.35 -12.18
CA LEU A 7 -9.32 -1.72 -11.04
C LEU A 7 -10.42 -0.80 -11.57
N VAL A 8 -11.68 -1.14 -11.29
CA VAL A 8 -12.85 -0.38 -11.71
C VAL A 8 -13.53 0.24 -10.49
N VAL A 9 -13.54 1.56 -10.45
CA VAL A 9 -14.24 2.35 -9.43
C VAL A 9 -15.59 2.78 -9.99
N LEU A 10 -16.66 2.35 -9.31
CA LEU A 10 -18.01 2.84 -9.48
C LEU A 10 -18.15 4.06 -8.57
N ASP A 11 -17.79 5.23 -9.09
CA ASP A 11 -17.71 6.49 -8.34
C ASP A 11 -18.99 6.70 -7.51
N SER A 12 -18.87 6.95 -6.21
CA SER A 12 -19.99 7.10 -5.24
C SER A 12 -20.86 5.88 -4.91
N PHE A 13 -20.58 4.66 -5.39
CA PHE A 13 -21.42 3.47 -5.12
C PHE A 13 -21.20 2.84 -3.73
N GLY A 14 -21.60 3.57 -2.68
CA GLY A 14 -21.51 3.17 -1.27
C GLY A 14 -22.48 2.07 -0.81
N LEU A 15 -22.20 1.47 0.35
CA LEU A 15 -22.96 0.40 1.01
C LEU A 15 -23.63 0.84 2.32
N GLY A 16 -23.59 2.13 2.64
CA GLY A 16 -23.97 2.70 3.92
C GLY A 16 -23.02 2.36 5.08
N PHE A 17 -23.44 2.74 6.29
CA PHE A 17 -22.93 2.24 7.56
C PHE A 17 -21.44 2.48 7.82
N ALA A 18 -20.90 3.65 7.43
CA ALA A 18 -19.56 4.00 7.88
C ALA A 18 -19.56 4.21 9.40
N PRO A 19 -18.59 3.67 10.17
CA PRO A 19 -18.58 3.82 11.63
C PRO A 19 -18.56 5.27 12.12
N ASP A 20 -18.09 6.20 11.28
CA ASP A 20 -17.94 7.62 11.55
C ASP A 20 -18.93 8.52 10.76
N GLU A 21 -19.95 7.96 10.10
CA GLU A 21 -20.91 8.71 9.27
C GLU A 21 -21.54 9.91 10.00
N LYS A 22 -21.79 9.76 11.31
CA LYS A 22 -22.34 10.83 12.16
C LYS A 22 -21.43 12.05 12.25
N ALA A 23 -20.11 11.87 12.22
CA ALA A 23 -19.15 12.97 12.25
C ALA A 23 -19.20 13.81 10.96
N PHE A 24 -19.64 13.20 9.86
CA PHE A 24 -19.83 13.85 8.56
C PHE A 24 -21.27 14.34 8.32
N GLY A 25 -22.18 14.07 9.25
CA GLY A 25 -23.60 14.44 9.15
C GLY A 25 -24.41 13.52 8.24
N ASP A 26 -23.89 12.33 7.93
CA ASP A 26 -24.43 11.41 6.92
C ASP A 26 -25.15 10.19 7.53
N GLU A 27 -25.54 10.28 8.81
CA GLU A 27 -26.22 9.18 9.55
C GLU A 27 -27.46 8.67 8.80
N GLY A 28 -27.47 7.39 8.47
CA GLY A 28 -28.57 6.74 7.74
C GLY A 28 -28.45 6.75 6.21
N SER A 29 -27.39 7.33 5.63
CA SER A 29 -27.13 7.25 4.19
C SER A 29 -26.81 5.81 3.77
N ASN A 30 -27.41 5.34 2.69
CA ASN A 30 -27.15 4.02 2.11
C ASN A 30 -27.43 4.02 0.60
N THR A 31 -26.38 4.31 -0.17
CA THR A 31 -26.45 4.42 -1.63
C THR A 31 -26.95 3.12 -2.26
N LEU A 32 -26.37 1.96 -1.90
CA LEU A 32 -26.80 0.65 -2.41
C LEU A 32 -28.31 0.43 -2.19
N ALA A 33 -28.80 0.63 -0.97
CA ALA A 33 -30.20 0.40 -0.63
C ALA A 33 -31.14 1.31 -1.43
N SER A 34 -30.77 2.58 -1.61
CA SER A 34 -31.51 3.54 -2.42
C SER A 34 -31.58 3.12 -3.88
N VAL A 35 -30.45 2.76 -4.48
CA VAL A 35 -30.38 2.30 -5.87
C VAL A 35 -31.18 1.01 -6.08
N LEU A 36 -31.06 0.03 -5.17
CA LEU A 36 -31.79 -1.23 -5.27
C LEU A 36 -33.31 -1.06 -5.15
N SER A 37 -33.79 -0.05 -4.42
CA SER A 37 -35.23 0.24 -4.28
C SER A 37 -35.93 0.53 -5.62
N LYS A 38 -35.19 0.98 -6.63
CA LYS A 38 -35.67 1.24 -8.00
C LYS A 38 -35.13 0.25 -9.04
N THR A 39 -34.26 -0.68 -8.63
CA THR A 39 -33.67 -1.66 -9.54
C THR A 39 -34.66 -2.81 -9.80
N ASN A 40 -35.07 -2.96 -11.06
CA ASN A 40 -36.06 -3.94 -11.48
C ASN A 40 -35.50 -5.14 -12.26
N THR A 41 -34.18 -5.23 -12.39
CA THR A 41 -33.49 -6.33 -13.06
C THR A 41 -32.56 -7.05 -12.09
N PRO A 42 -32.30 -8.35 -12.28
CA PRO A 42 -31.33 -9.08 -11.45
C PRO A 42 -29.90 -8.67 -11.81
N LEU A 43 -29.15 -8.15 -10.84
CA LEU A 43 -27.74 -7.78 -10.97
C LEU A 43 -26.85 -9.03 -10.84
N ASN A 44 -26.95 -9.92 -11.84
CA ASN A 44 -26.37 -11.26 -11.79
C ASN A 44 -24.84 -11.26 -11.76
N ASN A 45 -24.19 -10.32 -12.44
CA ASN A 45 -22.72 -10.32 -12.52
C ASN A 45 -22.10 -9.70 -11.26
N LEU A 46 -22.73 -8.69 -10.67
CA LEU A 46 -22.40 -8.17 -9.34
C LEU A 46 -22.66 -9.23 -8.25
N ALA A 47 -23.71 -10.03 -8.38
CA ALA A 47 -23.95 -11.18 -7.50
C ALA A 47 -22.83 -12.22 -7.61
N LYS A 48 -22.39 -12.58 -8.82
CA LYS A 48 -21.21 -13.43 -9.04
C LYS A 48 -19.95 -12.84 -8.40
N MET A 49 -19.78 -11.53 -8.46
CA MET A 49 -18.66 -10.84 -7.80
C MET A 49 -18.77 -10.80 -6.28
N GLY A 50 -19.94 -11.11 -5.71
CA GLY A 50 -20.17 -11.25 -4.27
C GLY A 50 -20.84 -10.05 -3.60
N LEU A 51 -21.39 -9.08 -4.35
CA LEU A 51 -22.02 -7.87 -3.79
C LEU A 51 -23.05 -8.18 -2.68
N PHE A 52 -23.94 -9.14 -2.93
CA PHE A 52 -25.00 -9.51 -1.99
C PHE A 52 -24.54 -10.47 -0.88
N ASN A 53 -23.27 -10.88 -0.88
CA ASN A 53 -22.66 -11.71 0.15
C ASN A 53 -21.78 -10.91 1.12
N ILE A 54 -21.52 -9.64 0.82
CA ILE A 54 -20.87 -8.71 1.75
C ILE A 54 -21.73 -8.61 3.01
N VAL A 55 -21.10 -8.83 4.18
CA VAL A 55 -21.80 -8.86 5.47
C VAL A 55 -22.47 -7.52 5.78
N GLY A 56 -23.58 -7.56 6.52
CA GLY A 56 -24.20 -6.36 7.10
C GLY A 56 -25.31 -5.68 6.31
N HIS A 57 -25.94 -6.36 5.35
CA HIS A 57 -27.18 -5.92 4.71
C HIS A 57 -28.36 -6.02 5.69
N GLN A 58 -28.55 -5.01 6.54
CA GLN A 58 -29.70 -4.91 7.45
C GLN A 58 -30.83 -4.01 6.92
N ASP A 59 -30.57 -3.27 5.84
CA ASP A 59 -31.56 -2.40 5.22
C ASP A 59 -32.63 -3.23 4.49
N GLN A 60 -33.90 -3.01 4.83
CA GLN A 60 -35.03 -3.74 4.27
C GLN A 60 -35.12 -3.62 2.74
N ARG A 61 -34.70 -2.49 2.16
CA ARG A 61 -34.71 -2.28 0.69
C ARG A 61 -33.79 -3.27 -0.03
N ILE A 62 -32.65 -3.60 0.60
CA ILE A 62 -31.71 -4.60 0.08
C ILE A 62 -32.31 -6.00 0.21
N LEU A 63 -32.91 -6.32 1.37
CA LEU A 63 -33.54 -7.61 1.62
C LEU A 63 -34.73 -7.88 0.67
N ASP A 64 -35.54 -6.85 0.41
CA ASP A 64 -36.67 -6.91 -0.53
C ASP A 64 -36.17 -7.15 -1.96
N TYR A 65 -35.09 -6.47 -2.36
CA TYR A 65 -34.45 -6.70 -3.66
C TYR A 65 -33.95 -8.13 -3.81
N ILE A 66 -33.20 -8.66 -2.83
CA ILE A 66 -32.69 -10.04 -2.86
C ILE A 66 -33.85 -11.03 -2.91
N SER A 67 -34.90 -10.80 -2.11
CA SER A 67 -36.09 -11.68 -2.08
C SER A 67 -36.86 -11.70 -3.40
N LYS A 68 -36.84 -10.60 -4.17
CA LYS A 68 -37.43 -10.50 -5.51
C LYS A 68 -36.68 -11.35 -6.54
N PHE A 69 -35.41 -11.66 -6.31
CA PHE A 69 -34.55 -12.41 -7.22
C PHE A 69 -33.90 -13.62 -6.50
N PRO A 70 -34.67 -14.68 -6.21
CA PRO A 70 -34.17 -15.84 -5.45
C PRO A 70 -33.06 -16.63 -6.18
N ASP A 71 -32.96 -16.48 -7.50
CA ASP A 71 -31.99 -17.17 -8.35
C ASP A 71 -30.71 -16.35 -8.61
N LEU A 72 -30.41 -15.35 -7.77
CA LEU A 72 -29.15 -14.60 -7.85
C LEU A 72 -27.95 -15.56 -7.80
N SER A 73 -26.96 -15.29 -8.64
CA SER A 73 -25.80 -16.16 -8.80
C SER A 73 -24.97 -16.28 -7.52
N ARG A 74 -24.37 -17.45 -7.29
CA ARG A 74 -23.41 -17.65 -6.20
C ARG A 74 -22.10 -16.90 -6.48
N PRO A 75 -21.41 -16.40 -5.44
CA PRO A 75 -20.16 -15.71 -5.61
C PRO A 75 -19.07 -16.64 -6.17
N ILE A 76 -18.32 -16.14 -7.15
CA ILE A 76 -17.16 -16.79 -7.78
C ILE A 76 -15.85 -16.06 -7.47
N GLY A 77 -15.91 -14.92 -6.79
CA GLY A 77 -14.78 -14.09 -6.40
C GLY A 77 -14.68 -13.92 -4.88
N ALA A 78 -13.64 -13.21 -4.45
CA ALA A 78 -13.53 -12.71 -3.10
C ALA A 78 -14.32 -11.42 -2.93
N TYR A 79 -14.95 -11.24 -1.78
CA TYR A 79 -15.68 -10.03 -1.46
C TYR A 79 -15.41 -9.56 -0.02
N ALA A 80 -15.41 -8.24 0.17
CA ALA A 80 -15.26 -7.57 1.46
C ALA A 80 -16.07 -6.28 1.48
N ARG A 81 -16.27 -5.75 2.69
CA ARG A 81 -16.62 -4.34 2.90
C ARG A 81 -15.34 -3.57 3.23
N LEU A 82 -15.19 -2.38 2.66
CA LEU A 82 -14.09 -1.48 2.99
C LEU A 82 -14.60 -0.24 3.75
N CYS A 83 -13.93 0.10 4.84
CA CYS A 83 -14.18 1.32 5.61
C CYS A 83 -13.04 2.32 5.36
N GLU A 84 -13.35 3.55 4.95
CA GLU A 84 -12.34 4.56 4.68
C GLU A 84 -11.60 4.98 5.97
N LEU A 85 -10.27 5.11 5.91
CA LEU A 85 -9.43 5.56 7.02
C LEU A 85 -9.21 7.07 7.03
N SER A 86 -9.21 7.68 5.86
CA SER A 86 -8.97 9.09 5.66
C SER A 86 -10.15 9.89 6.20
N ASN A 87 -9.83 11.07 6.72
CA ASN A 87 -10.80 11.97 7.31
C ASN A 87 -11.39 12.92 6.25
N GLY A 88 -12.08 12.36 5.28
CA GLY A 88 -12.74 13.11 4.21
C GLY A 88 -13.63 12.18 3.38
N LYS A 89 -14.53 12.74 2.58
CA LYS A 89 -15.47 11.97 1.75
C LYS A 89 -15.45 12.39 0.28
N ASP A 90 -14.44 13.15 -0.12
CA ASP A 90 -14.24 13.64 -1.48
C ASP A 90 -13.58 12.57 -2.36
N THR A 91 -13.95 12.52 -3.65
CA THR A 91 -13.39 11.63 -4.68
C THR A 91 -11.86 11.52 -4.63
N THR A 92 -11.17 12.64 -4.42
CA THR A 92 -9.70 12.68 -4.41
C THR A 92 -9.12 11.90 -3.23
N ILE A 93 -9.71 12.04 -2.04
CA ILE A 93 -9.24 11.37 -0.83
C ILE A 93 -9.44 9.85 -0.95
N GLY A 94 -10.64 9.41 -1.35
CA GLY A 94 -10.94 7.98 -1.51
C GLY A 94 -10.00 7.30 -2.50
N HIS A 95 -9.77 7.91 -3.67
CA HIS A 95 -8.82 7.42 -4.66
C HIS A 95 -7.37 7.44 -4.19
N TRP A 96 -6.96 8.48 -3.46
CA TRP A 96 -5.62 8.55 -2.87
C TRP A 96 -5.40 7.44 -1.84
N GLU A 97 -6.40 7.15 -1.01
CA GLU A 97 -6.32 6.06 -0.04
C GLU A 97 -6.24 4.70 -0.72
N MET A 98 -7.05 4.45 -1.77
CA MET A 98 -6.91 3.24 -2.60
C MET A 98 -5.50 3.04 -3.15
N SER A 99 -4.76 4.14 -3.34
CA SER A 99 -3.38 4.15 -3.83
C SER A 99 -2.31 4.19 -2.73
N GLY A 100 -2.70 4.10 -1.45
CA GLY A 100 -1.80 4.00 -0.30
C GLY A 100 -1.64 5.26 0.54
N ILE A 101 -2.35 6.36 0.24
CA ILE A 101 -2.23 7.64 0.95
C ILE A 101 -3.40 7.83 1.91
N ILE A 102 -3.11 7.82 3.21
CA ILE A 102 -4.12 8.13 4.24
C ILE A 102 -4.07 9.63 4.54
N SER A 103 -5.19 10.32 4.35
CA SER A 103 -5.32 11.75 4.61
C SER A 103 -5.99 11.98 5.96
N THR A 104 -5.24 12.44 6.96
CA THR A 104 -5.77 12.67 8.32
C THR A 104 -6.60 13.95 8.46
N ASP A 105 -6.47 14.87 7.50
CA ASP A 105 -7.18 16.13 7.45
C ASP A 105 -8.12 16.15 6.23
N PRO A 106 -9.36 16.68 6.37
CA PRO A 106 -10.27 16.85 5.24
C PRO A 106 -9.74 17.92 4.27
N MET A 107 -10.17 17.83 3.01
CA MET A 107 -9.91 18.89 2.05
C MET A 107 -10.59 20.19 2.52
N PRO A 108 -9.89 21.34 2.49
CA PRO A 108 -10.44 22.60 3.00
C PRO A 108 -11.57 23.11 2.10
N THR A 109 -12.71 23.43 2.70
CA THR A 109 -13.82 24.13 2.03
C THR A 109 -13.89 25.58 2.48
N PHE A 110 -14.52 26.44 1.66
CA PHE A 110 -14.54 27.89 1.88
C PHE A 110 -15.98 28.47 1.83
N PRO A 111 -16.87 28.06 2.74
CA PRO A 111 -18.29 28.47 2.72
C PRO A 111 -18.50 29.99 2.87
N ASN A 112 -17.51 30.71 3.39
CA ASN A 112 -17.53 32.16 3.53
C ASN A 112 -16.59 32.89 2.56
N GLY A 113 -16.14 32.20 1.49
CA GLY A 113 -15.12 32.69 0.58
C GLY A 113 -13.69 32.43 1.09
N PHE A 114 -12.71 32.69 0.23
CA PHE A 114 -11.29 32.57 0.52
C PHE A 114 -10.82 33.68 1.46
N PRO A 115 -9.84 33.40 2.34
CA PRO A 115 -9.23 34.41 3.20
C PRO A 115 -8.62 35.56 2.40
N GLN A 116 -8.68 36.76 2.96
CA GLN A 116 -8.14 37.96 2.33
C GLN A 116 -6.66 37.82 1.93
N GLU A 117 -5.85 37.14 2.74
CA GLU A 117 -4.43 36.90 2.41
C GLU A 117 -4.23 36.04 1.15
N VAL A 118 -5.15 35.13 0.84
CA VAL A 118 -5.11 34.32 -0.38
C VAL A 118 -5.42 35.20 -1.58
N LEU A 119 -6.45 36.03 -1.47
CA LEU A 119 -6.85 36.96 -2.53
C LEU A 119 -5.76 38.00 -2.81
N GLU A 120 -5.12 38.53 -1.77
CA GLU A 120 -4.02 39.49 -1.92
C GLU A 120 -2.80 38.86 -2.60
N LYS A 121 -2.42 37.64 -2.20
CA LYS A 121 -1.35 36.89 -2.88
C LYS A 121 -1.68 36.66 -4.36
N LEU A 122 -2.92 36.26 -4.66
CA LEU A 122 -3.35 36.03 -6.05
C LEU A 122 -3.39 37.34 -6.85
N SER A 123 -3.93 38.42 -6.28
CA SER A 123 -3.95 39.74 -6.90
C SER A 123 -2.55 40.26 -7.20
N ASN A 124 -1.61 40.10 -6.25
CA ASN A 124 -0.22 40.51 -6.42
C ASN A 124 0.51 39.65 -7.47
N ALA A 125 0.31 38.34 -7.46
CA ALA A 125 0.96 37.42 -8.41
C ALA A 125 0.46 37.57 -9.85
N THR A 126 -0.76 38.06 -10.03
CA THR A 126 -1.41 38.22 -11.34
C THR A 126 -1.45 39.67 -11.82
N GLY A 127 -1.28 40.65 -10.93
CA GLY A 127 -1.45 42.07 -11.23
C GLY A 127 -2.92 42.46 -11.48
N ARG A 128 -3.89 41.61 -11.10
CA ARG A 128 -5.32 41.79 -11.38
C ARG A 128 -6.12 41.82 -10.08
N ARG A 129 -7.06 42.75 -9.97
CA ARG A 129 -8.03 42.81 -8.86
C ARG A 129 -8.91 41.55 -8.87
N ILE A 130 -9.44 41.17 -7.71
CA ILE A 130 -10.38 40.05 -7.55
C ILE A 130 -11.82 40.56 -7.37
N LEU A 131 -12.78 39.88 -8.01
CA LEU A 131 -14.23 40.05 -7.89
C LEU A 131 -14.85 38.82 -7.18
N CYS A 132 -16.05 39.00 -6.60
CA CYS A 132 -16.89 38.00 -5.92
C CYS A 132 -16.39 37.47 -4.55
N ASN A 133 -15.55 36.44 -4.52
CA ASN A 133 -15.12 35.69 -3.33
C ASN A 133 -16.23 35.07 -2.45
N LYS A 134 -17.13 34.28 -3.03
CA LYS A 134 -18.19 33.55 -2.29
C LYS A 134 -18.50 32.20 -2.93
N PRO A 135 -19.17 31.27 -2.22
CA PRO A 135 -19.84 30.16 -2.88
C PRO A 135 -20.87 30.69 -3.89
N TYR A 136 -20.79 30.28 -5.15
CA TYR A 136 -21.60 30.87 -6.21
C TYR A 136 -21.84 29.92 -7.37
N SER A 137 -23.02 30.01 -7.98
CA SER A 137 -23.30 29.33 -9.25
C SER A 137 -22.45 29.93 -10.37
N GLY A 138 -21.76 29.09 -11.14
CA GLY A 138 -20.88 29.54 -12.22
C GLY A 138 -21.60 30.32 -13.33
N THR A 139 -22.88 30.04 -13.59
CA THR A 139 -23.67 30.82 -14.55
C THR A 139 -24.03 32.19 -13.96
N LYS A 140 -24.46 32.21 -12.68
CA LYS A 140 -24.94 33.42 -12.03
C LYS A 140 -23.80 34.39 -11.71
N VAL A 141 -22.62 33.89 -11.32
CA VAL A 141 -21.45 34.73 -11.03
C VAL A 141 -20.94 35.44 -12.27
N ILE A 142 -21.01 34.79 -13.44
CA ILE A 142 -20.63 35.39 -14.71
C ILE A 142 -21.68 36.42 -15.15
N GLU A 143 -22.97 36.14 -14.93
CA GLU A 143 -24.04 37.11 -15.19
C GLU A 143 -23.87 38.38 -14.34
N ASP A 144 -23.58 38.22 -13.04
CA ASP A 144 -23.54 39.32 -12.09
C ASP A 144 -22.23 40.14 -12.17
N TYR A 145 -21.08 39.49 -12.44
CA TYR A 145 -19.76 40.14 -12.46
C TYR A 145 -19.12 40.25 -13.86
N GLY A 146 -19.71 39.66 -14.89
CA GLY A 146 -19.13 39.60 -16.24
C GLY A 146 -18.91 40.97 -16.86
N GLN A 147 -19.83 41.92 -16.65
CA GLN A 147 -19.66 43.29 -17.16
C GLN A 147 -18.49 44.01 -16.48
N GLU A 148 -18.38 43.93 -15.15
CA GLU A 148 -17.26 44.54 -14.43
C GLU A 148 -15.93 43.90 -14.81
N HIS A 149 -15.91 42.59 -15.09
CA HIS A 149 -14.76 41.91 -15.65
C HIS A 149 -14.36 42.46 -17.03
N LEU A 150 -15.32 42.65 -17.94
CA LEU A 150 -15.07 43.25 -19.26
C LEU A 150 -14.48 44.66 -19.14
N ASP A 151 -15.01 45.47 -18.23
CA ASP A 151 -14.61 46.87 -18.08
C ASP A 151 -13.23 47.04 -17.42
N THR A 152 -12.85 46.10 -16.52
CA THR A 152 -11.68 46.28 -15.63
C THR A 152 -10.58 45.24 -15.80
N GLY A 153 -10.87 44.09 -16.41
CA GLY A 153 -9.96 42.94 -16.47
C GLY A 153 -9.68 42.26 -15.12
N ALA A 154 -10.50 42.51 -14.10
CA ALA A 154 -10.41 41.89 -12.78
C ALA A 154 -10.87 40.42 -12.80
N LEU A 155 -10.23 39.53 -12.05
CA LEU A 155 -10.55 38.10 -12.03
C LEU A 155 -11.83 37.82 -11.22
N ILE A 156 -12.76 37.02 -11.76
CA ILE A 156 -13.92 36.55 -11.01
C ILE A 156 -13.51 35.27 -10.27
N VAL A 157 -13.36 35.34 -8.94
CA VAL A 157 -12.94 34.20 -8.12
C VAL A 157 -14.09 33.77 -7.21
N TYR A 158 -14.46 32.49 -7.26
CA TYR A 158 -15.57 31.93 -6.49
C TYR A 158 -15.32 30.45 -6.13
N THR A 159 -16.17 29.89 -5.27
CA THR A 159 -16.11 28.49 -4.82
C THR A 159 -17.48 27.80 -4.95
N SER A 160 -17.55 26.51 -4.65
CA SER A 160 -18.79 25.74 -4.43
C SER A 160 -18.80 25.13 -3.02
N ALA A 161 -19.69 24.16 -2.79
CA ALA A 161 -19.68 23.33 -1.59
C ALA A 161 -18.38 22.50 -1.50
N ASP A 162 -17.95 21.94 -2.64
CA ASP A 162 -16.70 21.19 -2.76
C ASP A 162 -15.44 22.04 -2.47
N SER A 163 -14.35 21.34 -2.20
CA SER A 163 -13.02 21.93 -2.06
C SER A 163 -12.44 22.37 -3.42
N VAL A 164 -12.88 23.53 -3.92
CA VAL A 164 -12.42 24.09 -5.20
C VAL A 164 -12.22 25.61 -5.16
N MET A 165 -11.33 26.12 -6.02
CA MET A 165 -11.29 27.54 -6.39
C MET A 165 -11.54 27.67 -7.88
N GLN A 166 -12.54 28.46 -8.26
CA GLN A 166 -12.90 28.67 -9.66
C GLN A 166 -12.54 30.10 -10.07
N ILE A 167 -11.86 30.24 -11.21
CA ILE A 167 -11.44 31.54 -11.76
C ILE A 167 -12.09 31.70 -13.13
N ALA A 168 -13.05 32.62 -13.24
CA ALA A 168 -13.72 32.94 -14.49
C ALA A 168 -13.16 34.22 -15.11
N ALA A 169 -12.99 34.19 -16.43
CA ALA A 169 -12.54 35.31 -17.23
C ALA A 169 -13.08 35.21 -18.67
N HIS A 170 -13.37 36.36 -19.27
CA HIS A 170 -13.80 36.46 -20.65
C HIS A 170 -12.59 36.27 -21.58
N GLU A 171 -12.71 35.40 -22.59
CA GLU A 171 -11.57 35.01 -23.43
C GLU A 171 -10.94 36.19 -24.20
N ASP A 172 -11.74 37.19 -24.58
CA ASP A 172 -11.24 38.41 -25.25
C ASP A 172 -10.47 39.37 -24.33
N ILE A 173 -10.62 39.24 -23.00
CA ILE A 173 -9.96 40.10 -22.01
C ILE A 173 -8.74 39.39 -21.41
N ILE A 174 -8.88 38.11 -21.11
CA ILE A 174 -7.82 37.24 -20.61
C ILE A 174 -7.81 35.99 -21.51
N PRO A 175 -6.86 35.90 -22.46
CA PRO A 175 -6.72 34.73 -23.30
C PRO A 175 -6.60 33.46 -22.47
N VAL A 176 -7.10 32.33 -23.01
CA VAL A 176 -7.16 31.05 -22.30
C VAL A 176 -5.81 30.62 -21.71
N ASP A 177 -4.72 30.79 -22.46
CA ASP A 177 -3.36 30.47 -21.97
C ASP A 177 -2.93 31.33 -20.78
N GLU A 178 -3.33 32.61 -20.75
CA GLU A 178 -3.09 33.49 -19.61
C GLU A 178 -3.93 33.06 -18.41
N LEU A 179 -5.21 32.72 -18.62
CA LEU A 179 -6.09 32.18 -17.58
C LEU A 179 -5.52 30.89 -16.98
N TYR A 180 -4.96 30.01 -17.80
CA TYR A 180 -4.27 28.81 -17.33
C TYR A 180 -3.02 29.15 -16.51
N SER A 181 -2.23 30.13 -16.93
CA SER A 181 -1.09 30.62 -16.14
C SER A 181 -1.54 31.21 -14.80
N ILE A 182 -2.67 31.91 -14.76
CA ILE A 182 -3.27 32.44 -13.52
C ILE A 182 -3.69 31.30 -12.60
N CYS A 183 -4.36 30.28 -13.12
CA CYS A 183 -4.75 29.11 -12.32
C CYS A 183 -3.54 28.33 -11.78
N LYS A 184 -2.44 28.22 -12.53
CA LYS A 184 -1.18 27.64 -12.02
C LYS A 184 -0.61 28.44 -10.84
N LYS A 185 -0.58 29.77 -10.94
CA LYS A 185 -0.17 30.64 -9.82
C LYS A 185 -1.10 30.49 -8.62
N ALA A 186 -2.41 30.43 -8.85
CA ALA A 186 -3.38 30.17 -7.79
C ALA A 186 -3.11 28.81 -7.12
N ARG A 187 -2.73 27.78 -7.89
CA ARG A 187 -2.39 26.47 -7.34
C ARG A 187 -1.16 26.52 -6.43
N GLU A 188 -0.12 27.26 -6.80
CA GLU A 188 1.09 27.48 -5.99
C GLU A 188 0.79 28.23 -4.68
N ILE A 189 -0.20 29.13 -4.70
CA ILE A 189 -0.64 29.90 -3.51
C ILE A 189 -1.50 29.02 -2.59
N MET A 190 -2.37 28.21 -3.18
CA MET A 190 -3.35 27.37 -2.48
C MET A 190 -2.68 26.07 -2.00
N THR A 191 -1.86 26.17 -0.95
CA THR A 191 -1.13 25.05 -0.34
C THR A 191 -1.41 24.95 1.18
N GLY A 192 -1.01 23.84 1.81
CA GLY A 192 -1.24 23.58 3.24
C GLY A 192 -2.72 23.68 3.63
N LYS A 193 -3.05 24.47 4.65
CA LYS A 193 -4.46 24.71 5.08
C LYS A 193 -5.36 25.34 4.01
N TYR A 194 -4.79 25.82 2.90
CA TYR A 194 -5.52 26.37 1.75
C TYR A 194 -5.52 25.45 0.53
N ALA A 195 -5.02 24.22 0.66
CA ALA A 195 -4.91 23.28 -0.44
C ALA A 195 -6.26 22.72 -0.88
N VAL A 196 -7.05 23.52 -1.60
CA VAL A 196 -8.27 23.01 -2.24
C VAL A 196 -7.95 21.85 -3.18
N GLY A 197 -8.86 20.90 -3.32
CA GLY A 197 -8.69 19.76 -4.22
C GLY A 197 -8.42 20.17 -5.67
N ARG A 198 -9.12 21.19 -6.20
CA ARG A 198 -8.93 21.67 -7.58
C ARG A 198 -8.98 23.20 -7.72
N ILE A 199 -8.11 23.75 -8.57
CA ILE A 199 -8.29 25.09 -9.16
C ILE A 199 -8.91 24.92 -10.55
N ILE A 200 -10.00 25.62 -10.88
CA ILE A 200 -10.73 25.43 -12.14
C ILE A 200 -10.74 26.72 -12.95
N ALA A 201 -10.15 26.68 -14.14
CA ALA A 201 -10.30 27.73 -15.15
C ALA A 201 -11.71 27.67 -15.76
N ARG A 202 -12.43 28.80 -15.72
CA ARG A 202 -13.80 28.94 -16.22
C ARG A 202 -13.88 30.05 -17.27
N PRO A 203 -13.29 29.84 -18.46
CA PRO A 203 -13.40 30.80 -19.54
C PRO A 203 -14.86 30.95 -20.01
N PHE A 204 -15.21 32.16 -20.42
CA PHE A 204 -16.52 32.47 -20.99
C PHE A 204 -16.42 33.48 -22.13
N VAL A 205 -17.48 33.55 -22.93
CA VAL A 205 -17.62 34.46 -24.07
C VAL A 205 -19.01 35.10 -24.07
N GLY A 206 -19.21 36.12 -24.89
CA GLY A 206 -20.50 36.75 -25.15
C GLY A 206 -20.58 38.18 -24.60
N VAL A 207 -21.79 38.70 -24.46
CA VAL A 207 -22.02 40.05 -23.93
C VAL A 207 -23.03 40.00 -22.80
N LEU A 208 -23.18 41.11 -22.07
CA LEU A 208 -24.15 41.23 -20.96
C LEU A 208 -25.53 40.71 -21.37
N GLY A 209 -26.09 39.79 -20.55
CA GLY A 209 -27.35 39.11 -20.82
C GLY A 209 -27.25 37.86 -21.71
N SER A 210 -26.07 37.52 -22.22
CA SER A 210 -25.85 36.37 -23.12
C SER A 210 -24.49 35.67 -22.92
N PHE A 211 -23.86 35.82 -21.75
CA PHE A 211 -22.59 35.15 -21.45
C PHE A 211 -22.74 33.62 -21.43
N THR A 212 -21.75 32.94 -22.02
CA THR A 212 -21.72 31.48 -22.12
C THR A 212 -20.33 30.96 -21.74
N ARG A 213 -20.26 29.98 -20.83
CA ARG A 213 -19.01 29.27 -20.51
C ARG A 213 -18.56 28.44 -21.70
N THR A 214 -17.25 28.42 -21.98
CA THR A 214 -16.71 27.66 -23.11
C THR A 214 -16.27 26.26 -22.70
N SER A 215 -15.95 25.44 -23.70
CA SER A 215 -15.34 24.11 -23.51
C SER A 215 -13.88 24.18 -23.09
N ASN A 216 -13.24 25.36 -23.07
CA ASN A 216 -11.84 25.56 -22.68
C ASN A 216 -11.63 25.49 -21.15
N ARG A 217 -12.59 24.91 -20.41
CA ARG A 217 -12.45 24.58 -18.99
C ARG A 217 -11.19 23.72 -18.79
N HIS A 218 -10.41 24.06 -17.77
CA HIS A 218 -9.29 23.23 -17.36
C HIS A 218 -9.19 23.17 -15.83
N ASP A 219 -8.94 21.98 -15.30
CA ASP A 219 -8.89 21.71 -13.87
C ASP A 219 -7.42 21.41 -13.47
N PHE A 220 -6.94 22.11 -12.45
CA PHE A 220 -5.60 21.97 -11.89
C PHE A 220 -5.72 21.32 -10.51
N SER A 221 -5.70 19.99 -10.51
CA SER A 221 -5.83 19.16 -9.32
C SER A 221 -4.63 19.29 -8.40
N LEU A 222 -4.87 19.07 -7.10
CA LEU A 222 -3.83 18.89 -6.12
C LEU A 222 -3.07 17.60 -6.42
N GLU A 223 -1.75 17.64 -6.34
CA GLU A 223 -0.94 16.42 -6.40
C GLU A 223 -1.00 15.68 -5.06
N ALA A 224 -0.96 14.35 -5.10
CA ALA A 224 -0.86 13.54 -3.89
C ALA A 224 0.37 13.96 -3.06
N PRO A 225 0.28 14.01 -1.72
CA PRO A 225 1.34 14.54 -0.85
C PRO A 225 2.60 13.66 -0.79
N SER A 226 2.52 12.40 -1.20
CA SER A 226 3.65 11.47 -1.25
C SER A 226 3.44 10.43 -2.37
N ALA A 227 4.38 9.49 -2.49
CA ALA A 227 4.35 8.48 -3.55
C ALA A 227 3.11 7.58 -3.44
N THR A 228 2.36 7.47 -4.53
CA THR A 228 1.21 6.57 -4.64
C THR A 228 1.62 5.24 -5.25
N LEU A 229 0.73 4.24 -5.19
CA LEU A 229 0.87 2.99 -5.95
C LEU A 229 1.26 3.24 -7.41
N LEU A 230 0.65 4.23 -8.05
CA LEU A 230 0.87 4.54 -9.46
C LEU A 230 2.33 4.98 -9.70
N ASP A 231 2.90 5.78 -8.79
CA ASP A 231 4.32 6.15 -8.87
C ASP A 231 5.23 4.93 -8.72
N VAL A 232 4.94 4.07 -7.74
CA VAL A 232 5.73 2.86 -7.48
C VAL A 232 5.67 1.93 -8.70
N MET A 233 4.49 1.70 -9.26
CA MET A 233 4.30 0.90 -10.47
C MET A 233 5.09 1.46 -11.67
N LYS A 234 4.94 2.76 -11.94
CA LYS A 234 5.67 3.43 -13.03
C LYS A 234 7.18 3.37 -12.82
N HIS A 235 7.66 3.54 -11.58
CA HIS A 235 9.08 3.44 -11.24
C HIS A 235 9.64 2.04 -11.58
N TYR A 236 8.89 0.98 -11.30
CA TYR A 236 9.25 -0.39 -11.66
C TYR A 236 8.86 -0.79 -13.09
N SER A 237 8.63 0.18 -13.98
CA SER A 237 8.33 -0.02 -15.40
C SER A 237 7.05 -0.81 -15.69
N TYR A 238 6.11 -0.88 -14.75
CA TYR A 238 4.75 -1.34 -15.04
C TYR A 238 3.99 -0.25 -15.81
N ARG A 239 3.12 -0.66 -16.73
CA ARG A 239 2.17 0.26 -17.35
C ARG A 239 1.07 0.61 -16.35
N VAL A 240 0.73 1.89 -16.31
CA VAL A 240 -0.37 2.45 -15.51
C VAL A 240 -1.29 3.19 -16.47
N ILE A 241 -2.30 2.48 -16.94
CA ILE A 241 -3.29 2.97 -17.88
C ILE A 241 -4.45 3.55 -17.08
N SER A 242 -4.78 4.81 -17.33
CA SER A 242 -5.90 5.52 -16.72
C SER A 242 -7.06 5.64 -17.72
N ILE A 243 -8.28 5.35 -17.28
CA ILE A 243 -9.52 5.55 -18.05
C ILE A 243 -10.46 6.46 -17.26
N GLY A 244 -11.04 7.45 -17.94
CA GLY A 244 -11.93 8.42 -17.34
C GLY A 244 -11.18 9.47 -16.51
N LYS A 245 -11.66 9.72 -15.28
CA LYS A 245 -11.17 10.82 -14.43
C LYS A 245 -9.90 10.54 -13.64
N ILE A 246 -9.35 9.32 -13.70
CA ILE A 246 -8.15 8.93 -12.94
C ILE A 246 -6.96 9.88 -13.21
N LYS A 247 -6.72 10.29 -14.46
CA LYS A 247 -5.64 11.25 -14.76
C LYS A 247 -5.81 12.59 -14.05
N ASP A 248 -7.04 13.10 -14.02
CA ASP A 248 -7.36 14.37 -13.37
C ASP A 248 -7.22 14.22 -11.84
N ILE A 249 -7.73 13.13 -11.26
CA ILE A 249 -7.70 12.86 -9.81
C ILE A 249 -6.26 12.75 -9.28
N PHE A 250 -5.37 12.14 -10.04
CA PHE A 250 -3.96 12.02 -9.68
C PHE A 250 -3.07 13.13 -10.26
N ALA A 251 -3.63 14.18 -10.85
CA ALA A 251 -2.87 15.25 -11.49
C ALA A 251 -1.78 14.73 -12.46
N SER A 252 -2.10 13.68 -13.24
CA SER A 252 -1.19 12.95 -14.14
C SER A 252 -0.03 12.18 -13.47
N ARG A 253 0.07 12.20 -12.14
CA ARG A 253 1.13 11.55 -11.36
C ARG A 253 1.04 10.02 -11.48
N GLY A 254 2.20 9.37 -11.63
CA GLY A 254 2.29 7.90 -11.75
C GLY A 254 1.69 7.27 -13.02
N ILE A 255 1.10 8.05 -13.93
CA ILE A 255 0.40 7.53 -15.12
C ILE A 255 1.36 7.36 -16.30
N THR A 256 1.18 6.27 -17.06
CA THR A 256 1.89 6.02 -18.33
C THR A 256 1.00 6.34 -19.53
N ASP A 257 -0.27 5.97 -19.48
CA ASP A 257 -1.24 6.14 -20.56
C ASP A 257 -2.57 6.67 -20.02
N ALA A 258 -3.27 7.49 -20.79
CA ALA A 258 -4.54 8.06 -20.36
C ALA A 258 -5.55 8.11 -21.50
N PHE A 259 -6.75 7.60 -21.23
CA PHE A 259 -7.92 7.68 -22.09
C PHE A 259 -9.00 8.50 -21.38
N HIS A 260 -9.39 9.61 -21.97
CA HIS A 260 -10.47 10.46 -21.45
C HIS A 260 -11.81 9.94 -21.95
N THR A 261 -12.81 9.95 -21.09
CA THR A 261 -14.17 9.51 -21.40
C THR A 261 -15.19 10.55 -20.90
N SER A 262 -16.31 10.63 -21.60
CA SER A 262 -17.39 11.59 -21.35
C SER A 262 -18.61 10.95 -20.69
N SER A 263 -18.66 9.63 -20.60
CA SER A 263 -19.72 8.84 -19.95
C SER A 263 -19.21 7.49 -19.46
N ASN A 264 -20.03 6.81 -18.65
CA ASN A 264 -19.78 5.45 -18.20
C ASN A 264 -19.78 4.45 -19.37
N ASP A 265 -20.64 4.63 -20.37
CA ASP A 265 -20.68 3.76 -21.55
C ASP A 265 -19.35 3.82 -22.33
N GLU A 266 -18.82 5.02 -22.56
CA GLU A 266 -17.50 5.19 -23.20
C GLU A 266 -16.37 4.64 -22.32
N GLY A 267 -16.46 4.80 -21.00
CA GLY A 267 -15.56 4.19 -20.01
C GLY A 267 -15.50 2.67 -20.12
N ILE A 268 -16.66 2.03 -20.20
CA ILE A 268 -16.82 0.58 -20.33
C ILE A 268 -16.29 0.09 -21.69
N GLU A 269 -16.62 0.78 -22.79
CA GLU A 269 -16.11 0.44 -24.12
C GLU A 269 -14.58 0.55 -24.17
N THR A 270 -14.01 1.60 -23.57
CA THR A 270 -12.57 1.80 -23.48
C THR A 270 -11.89 0.74 -22.61
N LEU A 271 -12.52 0.33 -21.51
CA LEU A 271 -12.06 -0.79 -20.68
C LEU A 271 -12.00 -2.08 -21.52
N LEU A 272 -13.08 -2.43 -22.21
CA LEU A 272 -13.14 -3.62 -23.06
C LEU A 272 -12.09 -3.58 -24.17
N ALA A 273 -11.87 -2.44 -24.81
CA ALA A 273 -10.82 -2.25 -25.81
C ALA A 273 -9.41 -2.34 -25.21
N THR A 274 -9.22 -1.88 -23.96
CA THR A 274 -7.93 -1.98 -23.25
C THR A 274 -7.61 -3.42 -22.86
N MET A 275 -8.62 -4.23 -22.56
CA MET A 275 -8.44 -5.67 -22.29
C MET A 275 -7.91 -6.45 -23.50
N ASP A 276 -8.09 -5.95 -24.73
CA ASP A 276 -7.50 -6.51 -25.95
C ASP A 276 -6.02 -6.17 -26.14
N GLN A 277 -5.48 -5.26 -25.33
CA GLN A 277 -4.07 -4.86 -25.41
C GLN A 277 -3.19 -5.75 -24.54
N ASP A 278 -2.00 -6.08 -25.04
CA ASP A 278 -0.97 -6.72 -24.23
C ASP A 278 -0.23 -5.67 -23.39
N PHE A 279 -0.26 -5.82 -22.07
CA PHE A 279 0.52 -5.01 -21.14
C PHE A 279 0.83 -5.79 -19.86
N ASN A 280 1.76 -5.27 -19.07
CA ASN A 280 2.02 -5.72 -17.71
C ASN A 280 1.83 -4.52 -16.78
N GLY A 281 0.90 -4.61 -15.83
CA GLY A 281 0.60 -3.52 -14.90
C GLY A 281 -0.88 -3.31 -14.61
N LEU A 282 -1.27 -2.06 -14.41
CA LEU A 282 -2.59 -1.66 -13.91
C LEU A 282 -3.37 -0.87 -14.97
N CYS A 283 -4.61 -1.27 -15.20
CA CYS A 283 -5.64 -0.46 -15.84
C CYS A 283 -6.60 0.04 -14.74
N PHE A 284 -6.57 1.34 -14.46
CA PHE A 284 -7.36 2.00 -13.44
C PHE A 284 -8.46 2.84 -14.10
N VAL A 285 -9.71 2.46 -13.84
CA VAL A 285 -10.91 3.03 -14.45
C VAL A 285 -11.75 3.73 -13.39
N ASN A 286 -12.16 4.96 -13.69
CA ASN A 286 -13.24 5.63 -12.94
C ASN A 286 -14.49 5.79 -13.81
N LEU A 287 -15.63 5.28 -13.33
CA LEU A 287 -16.95 5.42 -13.96
C LEU A 287 -17.75 6.51 -13.21
N VAL A 288 -17.56 7.75 -13.61
CA VAL A 288 -17.97 8.96 -12.87
C VAL A 288 -19.46 9.31 -12.94
N ASP A 289 -20.24 8.76 -13.89
CA ASP A 289 -21.64 9.21 -14.05
C ASP A 289 -22.51 8.85 -12.85
N PHE A 290 -22.17 7.78 -12.14
CA PHE A 290 -22.82 7.37 -10.89
C PHE A 290 -22.90 8.54 -9.89
N ASP A 291 -21.80 9.26 -9.75
CA ASP A 291 -21.69 10.44 -8.89
C ASP A 291 -22.26 11.71 -9.57
N MET A 292 -21.65 12.13 -10.68
CA MET A 292 -21.86 13.47 -11.27
C MET A 292 -23.22 13.62 -11.99
N VAL A 293 -23.78 12.52 -12.50
CA VAL A 293 -25.05 12.53 -13.25
C VAL A 293 -26.22 12.11 -12.38
N TYR A 294 -26.03 11.17 -11.45
CA TYR A 294 -27.12 10.58 -10.67
C TYR A 294 -27.08 10.91 -9.18
N GLY A 295 -25.97 10.64 -8.49
CA GLY A 295 -25.79 10.86 -7.05
C GLY A 295 -26.08 12.29 -6.64
N HIS A 296 -25.25 13.25 -7.06
CA HIS A 296 -25.41 14.68 -6.75
C HIS A 296 -26.74 15.30 -7.23
N ARG A 297 -27.46 14.61 -8.13
CA ARG A 297 -28.76 15.08 -8.66
C ARG A 297 -29.94 14.39 -8.01
N ASN A 298 -29.71 13.52 -7.03
CA ASN A 298 -30.71 12.72 -6.34
C ASN A 298 -31.64 11.95 -7.31
N ASP A 299 -31.06 11.43 -8.39
CA ASP A 299 -31.76 10.67 -9.42
C ASP A 299 -31.62 9.16 -9.19
N ILE A 300 -32.48 8.62 -8.32
CA ILE A 300 -32.48 7.20 -7.96
C ILE A 300 -32.77 6.30 -9.19
N ASP A 301 -33.72 6.70 -10.04
CA ASP A 301 -34.13 5.90 -11.21
C ASP A 301 -33.01 5.85 -12.27
N GLY A 302 -32.34 6.98 -12.50
CA GLY A 302 -31.15 7.07 -13.35
C GLY A 302 -29.99 6.21 -12.83
N TYR A 303 -29.71 6.29 -11.53
CA TYR A 303 -28.66 5.48 -10.88
C TYR A 303 -28.97 3.98 -11.01
N ALA A 304 -30.22 3.55 -10.75
CA ALA A 304 -30.67 2.16 -10.88
C ALA A 304 -30.52 1.63 -12.32
N LYS A 305 -30.77 2.48 -13.32
CA LYS A 305 -30.55 2.14 -14.73
C LYS A 305 -29.06 2.03 -15.06
N ALA A 306 -28.24 2.94 -14.54
CA ALA A 306 -26.80 2.94 -14.75
C ALA A 306 -26.14 1.68 -14.17
N ILE A 307 -26.53 1.27 -12.94
CA ILE A 307 -25.95 0.06 -12.33
C ILE A 307 -26.38 -1.21 -13.07
N SER A 308 -27.61 -1.26 -13.60
CA SER A 308 -28.09 -2.37 -14.44
C SER A 308 -27.32 -2.46 -15.77
N THR A 309 -26.96 -1.30 -16.33
CA THR A 309 -26.15 -1.20 -17.56
C THR A 309 -24.73 -1.68 -17.30
N PHE A 310 -24.12 -1.24 -16.19
CA PHE A 310 -22.81 -1.73 -15.76
C PHE A 310 -22.81 -3.23 -15.48
N ASP A 311 -23.80 -3.77 -14.75
CA ASP A 311 -23.89 -5.21 -14.47
C ASP A 311 -23.92 -6.04 -15.76
N SER A 312 -24.66 -5.57 -16.78
CA SER A 312 -24.70 -6.23 -18.09
C SER A 312 -23.32 -6.19 -18.79
N ALA A 313 -22.60 -5.08 -18.69
CA ALA A 313 -21.26 -4.94 -19.25
C ALA A 313 -20.20 -5.75 -18.48
N LEU A 314 -20.34 -5.85 -17.16
CA LEU A 314 -19.47 -6.64 -16.29
C LEU A 314 -19.45 -8.11 -16.73
N GLY A 315 -20.56 -8.66 -17.22
CA GLY A 315 -20.57 -10.00 -17.83
C GLY A 315 -19.57 -10.13 -18.98
N LYS A 316 -19.49 -9.14 -19.87
CA LYS A 316 -18.53 -9.12 -20.98
C LYS A 316 -17.08 -8.97 -20.48
N VAL A 317 -16.87 -8.18 -19.43
CA VAL A 317 -15.55 -8.05 -18.78
C VAL A 317 -15.11 -9.40 -18.21
N LEU A 318 -15.98 -10.06 -17.44
CA LEU A 318 -15.70 -11.37 -16.84
C LEU A 318 -15.35 -12.44 -17.90
N ASP A 319 -16.09 -12.47 -19.01
CA ASP A 319 -15.84 -13.42 -20.09
C ASP A 319 -14.49 -13.20 -20.79
N LYS A 320 -14.02 -11.95 -20.81
CA LYS A 320 -12.80 -11.52 -21.52
C LYS A 320 -11.52 -11.65 -20.67
N LEU A 321 -11.64 -11.86 -19.35
CA LEU A 321 -10.48 -12.04 -18.47
C LEU A 321 -9.65 -13.27 -18.88
N LEU A 322 -8.35 -13.07 -18.96
CA LEU A 322 -7.35 -14.11 -19.15
C LEU A 322 -7.02 -14.79 -17.81
N PRO A 323 -6.40 -15.99 -17.82
CA PRO A 323 -6.04 -16.69 -16.59
C PRO A 323 -5.08 -15.92 -15.66
N ASP A 324 -4.27 -15.02 -16.21
CA ASP A 324 -3.30 -14.18 -15.50
C ASP A 324 -3.79 -12.75 -15.24
N ASP A 325 -5.08 -12.50 -15.42
CA ASP A 325 -5.73 -11.22 -15.08
C ASP A 325 -6.39 -11.26 -13.70
N LEU A 326 -6.43 -10.10 -13.06
CA LEU A 326 -7.21 -9.86 -11.86
C LEU A 326 -8.14 -8.65 -12.08
N LEU A 327 -9.41 -8.80 -11.78
CA LEU A 327 -10.41 -7.73 -11.76
C LEU A 327 -10.73 -7.35 -10.32
N ILE A 328 -10.71 -6.06 -10.03
CA ILE A 328 -11.16 -5.47 -8.76
C ILE A 328 -12.25 -4.45 -9.09
N VAL A 329 -13.42 -4.59 -8.47
CA VAL A 329 -14.53 -3.64 -8.57
C VAL A 329 -14.82 -3.06 -7.18
N THR A 330 -14.86 -1.73 -7.08
CA THR A 330 -15.03 -1.01 -5.82
C THR A 330 -15.71 0.35 -6.03
N ALA A 331 -15.81 1.17 -4.98
CA ALA A 331 -16.22 2.57 -5.00
C ALA A 331 -15.30 3.38 -4.08
N ASP A 332 -15.34 4.70 -4.14
CA ASP A 332 -14.45 5.62 -3.41
C ASP A 332 -15.14 6.44 -2.32
N HIS A 333 -16.47 6.45 -2.28
CA HIS A 333 -17.33 6.97 -1.21
C HIS A 333 -18.78 6.57 -1.50
N GLY A 334 -19.73 7.11 -0.74
CA GLY A 334 -21.16 7.10 -1.07
C GLY A 334 -21.62 8.42 -1.69
N CYS A 335 -22.78 8.40 -2.36
CA CYS A 335 -23.59 9.59 -2.63
C CYS A 335 -25.04 9.14 -2.72
N ASP A 336 -25.71 9.05 -1.56
CA ASP A 336 -27.06 8.50 -1.46
C ASP A 336 -28.10 9.43 -2.10
N PRO A 337 -28.68 9.04 -3.26
CA PRO A 337 -29.62 9.88 -4.01
C PRO A 337 -31.00 9.99 -3.35
N SER A 338 -31.23 9.33 -2.21
CA SER A 338 -32.50 9.40 -1.47
C SER A 338 -32.52 10.47 -0.37
N THR A 339 -31.38 11.11 -0.10
CA THR A 339 -31.27 12.16 0.94
C THR A 339 -31.56 13.55 0.35
N GLU A 340 -31.81 14.54 1.22
CA GLU A 340 -31.90 15.95 0.79
C GLU A 340 -30.54 16.56 0.46
N SER A 341 -29.45 15.88 0.85
CA SER A 341 -28.09 16.32 0.56
C SER A 341 -27.84 16.27 -0.95
N THR A 342 -26.97 17.16 -1.42
CA THR A 342 -26.39 17.11 -2.77
C THR A 342 -24.87 16.99 -2.69
N ASP A 343 -24.34 16.66 -1.51
CA ASP A 343 -22.93 16.35 -1.24
C ASP A 343 -22.75 14.82 -1.18
N HIS A 344 -21.52 14.35 -1.15
CA HIS A 344 -21.22 12.94 -0.93
C HIS A 344 -21.69 12.48 0.46
N SER A 345 -21.86 11.17 0.62
CA SER A 345 -22.15 10.53 1.90
C SER A 345 -20.97 9.66 2.37
N ARG A 346 -20.62 9.78 3.65
CA ARG A 346 -19.63 8.94 4.31
C ARG A 346 -20.19 7.52 4.49
N GLU A 347 -19.82 6.63 3.58
CA GLU A 347 -20.30 5.24 3.54
C GLU A 347 -19.13 4.25 3.42
N THR A 348 -19.37 2.99 3.81
CA THR A 348 -18.46 1.91 3.43
C THR A 348 -18.63 1.59 1.94
N VAL A 349 -17.62 0.97 1.31
CA VAL A 349 -17.64 0.65 -0.14
C VAL A 349 -17.44 -0.85 -0.38
N PRO A 350 -17.94 -1.41 -1.50
CA PRO A 350 -17.71 -2.81 -1.80
C PRO A 350 -16.25 -3.03 -2.22
N LEU A 351 -15.69 -4.18 -1.86
CA LEU A 351 -14.50 -4.73 -2.50
C LEU A 351 -14.89 -6.07 -3.10
N MET A 352 -14.78 -6.19 -4.42
CA MET A 352 -15.06 -7.44 -5.12
C MET A 352 -13.89 -7.77 -6.04
N ILE A 353 -13.36 -8.98 -5.93
CA ILE A 353 -12.13 -9.41 -6.60
C ILE A 353 -12.38 -10.73 -7.32
N TYR A 354 -12.00 -10.81 -8.58
CA TYR A 354 -12.11 -12.03 -9.36
C TYR A 354 -10.92 -12.19 -10.30
N GLY A 355 -10.45 -13.43 -10.45
CA GLY A 355 -9.45 -13.77 -11.46
C GLY A 355 -9.64 -15.22 -11.89
N LYS A 356 -9.68 -15.46 -13.20
CA LYS A 356 -10.07 -16.75 -13.77
C LYS A 356 -9.10 -17.89 -13.42
N GLY A 357 -7.83 -17.58 -13.22
CA GLY A 357 -6.79 -18.55 -12.85
C GLY A 357 -6.50 -18.64 -11.35
N TYR A 358 -7.33 -18.04 -10.48
CA TYR A 358 -7.03 -17.89 -9.06
C TYR A 358 -8.12 -18.49 -8.17
N GLU A 359 -7.70 -19.26 -7.17
CA GLU A 359 -8.54 -19.64 -6.04
C GLU A 359 -8.47 -18.54 -5.00
N LEU A 360 -9.55 -17.77 -4.88
CA LEU A 360 -9.65 -16.66 -3.94
C LEU A 360 -10.52 -17.07 -2.74
N PRO A 361 -10.18 -16.62 -1.51
CA PRO A 361 -11.08 -16.80 -0.37
C PRO A 361 -12.40 -16.08 -0.65
N SER A 362 -13.54 -16.72 -0.41
CA SER A 362 -14.82 -16.14 -0.80
C SER A 362 -15.16 -14.88 0.02
N ASN A 363 -15.03 -14.91 1.35
CA ASN A 363 -15.39 -13.79 2.22
C ASN A 363 -14.18 -13.27 3.00
N LEU A 364 -13.81 -12.02 2.76
CA LEU A 364 -12.72 -11.32 3.45
C LEU A 364 -13.20 -10.51 4.66
N GLY A 365 -14.51 -10.47 4.92
CA GLY A 365 -15.12 -9.75 6.03
C GLY A 365 -15.18 -8.24 5.82
N GLU A 366 -14.94 -7.50 6.89
CA GLU A 366 -14.83 -6.04 6.87
C GLU A 366 -13.35 -5.67 7.03
N LEU A 367 -12.86 -4.84 6.11
CA LEU A 367 -11.49 -4.40 6.04
C LEU A 367 -11.43 -2.90 6.30
N THR A 368 -10.57 -2.50 7.24
CA THR A 368 -10.34 -1.09 7.51
C THR A 368 -9.26 -0.56 6.57
N GLY A 369 -9.61 0.46 5.79
CA GLY A 369 -8.76 1.20 4.86
C GLY A 369 -8.91 0.79 3.40
N PHE A 370 -9.13 1.76 2.51
CA PHE A 370 -9.14 1.54 1.05
C PHE A 370 -7.75 1.18 0.53
N ASN A 371 -6.69 1.51 1.27
CA ASN A 371 -5.31 1.15 0.97
C ASN A 371 -5.08 -0.37 0.87
N ASN A 372 -5.98 -1.21 1.40
CA ASN A 372 -5.98 -2.65 1.14
C ASN A 372 -5.99 -2.97 -0.36
N ILE A 373 -6.64 -2.15 -1.20
CA ILE A 373 -6.62 -2.30 -2.66
C ILE A 373 -5.18 -2.18 -3.18
N SER A 374 -4.44 -1.14 -2.78
CA SER A 374 -3.02 -1.02 -3.18
C SER A 374 -2.17 -2.19 -2.70
N THR A 375 -2.41 -2.71 -1.50
CA THR A 375 -1.71 -3.87 -0.97
C THR A 375 -1.98 -5.11 -1.81
N ILE A 376 -3.24 -5.35 -2.20
CA ILE A 376 -3.63 -6.47 -3.06
C ILE A 376 -2.98 -6.35 -4.44
N ILE A 377 -2.99 -5.16 -5.04
CA ILE A 377 -2.38 -4.91 -6.35
C ILE A 377 -0.86 -5.12 -6.28
N GLN A 378 -0.19 -4.57 -5.26
CA GLN A 378 1.24 -4.78 -5.07
C GLN A 378 1.57 -6.26 -4.88
N ASN A 379 0.87 -6.96 -4.00
CA ASN A 379 1.12 -8.37 -3.73
C ASN A 379 0.80 -9.30 -4.92
N SER A 380 -0.04 -8.87 -5.85
CA SER A 380 -0.46 -9.69 -7.00
C SER A 380 0.36 -9.45 -8.27
N LEU A 381 0.64 -8.18 -8.60
CA LEU A 381 1.40 -7.76 -9.77
C LEU A 381 2.88 -7.52 -9.49
N MET A 382 3.16 -6.83 -8.39
CA MET A 382 4.49 -6.25 -8.10
C MET A 382 5.30 -7.07 -7.12
N SER A 383 4.69 -8.11 -6.56
CA SER A 383 5.44 -9.22 -6.04
C SER A 383 6.33 -9.67 -7.21
N ARG A 384 7.61 -9.25 -7.12
CA ARG A 384 8.67 -10.22 -7.36
C ARG A 384 8.14 -11.50 -6.74
N VAL A 385 8.31 -12.61 -7.42
CA VAL A 385 8.28 -13.90 -6.77
C VAL A 385 9.33 -13.83 -5.65
N ILE A 386 8.97 -13.25 -4.51
CA ILE A 386 9.03 -13.93 -3.24
C ILE A 386 8.02 -15.07 -3.46
N GLU A 387 8.45 -16.05 -4.27
CA GLU A 387 8.24 -17.44 -3.90
C GLU A 387 8.46 -17.42 -2.41
N ASN A 388 7.61 -18.11 -1.66
CA ASN A 388 7.96 -18.42 -0.29
C ASN A 388 9.24 -19.29 -0.36
N ARG A 389 10.40 -18.65 -0.58
CA ARG A 389 11.76 -19.18 -0.56
C ARG A 389 12.16 -19.43 0.88
N PHE A 390 11.34 -18.92 1.80
CA PHE A 390 11.23 -19.37 3.15
C PHE A 390 10.94 -20.87 3.17
N ASN A 391 12.02 -21.65 3.25
CA ASN A 391 11.96 -22.96 3.85
C ASN A 391 11.98 -22.72 5.37
N PRO A 392 10.89 -22.97 6.11
CA PRO A 392 10.91 -22.82 7.56
C PRO A 392 12.05 -23.69 8.09
N PRO A 393 12.98 -23.12 8.87
CA PRO A 393 13.96 -23.93 9.54
C PRO A 393 13.18 -24.80 10.51
N THR A 394 13.07 -26.09 10.23
CA THR A 394 12.51 -26.97 11.23
C THR A 394 13.51 -27.03 12.37
N LEU A 395 13.14 -26.58 13.58
CA LEU A 395 13.84 -26.91 14.82
C LEU A 395 13.99 -28.45 15.00
N SER A 396 13.27 -29.23 14.20
CA SER A 396 13.37 -30.68 14.06
C SER A 396 14.38 -31.16 13.01
N HIS A 397 15.28 -30.33 12.47
CA HIS A 397 16.44 -30.83 11.72
C HIS A 397 17.12 -31.85 12.64
N LYS A 398 16.93 -33.13 12.32
CA LYS A 398 17.42 -34.23 13.15
C LYS A 398 18.92 -34.20 13.01
N TYR A 399 19.56 -33.54 13.96
CA TYR A 399 20.99 -33.57 14.16
C TYR A 399 21.45 -35.02 14.04
N ASP A 400 22.28 -35.28 13.04
CA ASP A 400 22.76 -36.62 12.76
C ASP A 400 24.09 -36.77 13.50
N SER A 401 24.08 -37.51 14.60
CA SER A 401 25.29 -37.79 15.36
C SER A 401 26.33 -38.57 14.56
N SER A 402 25.96 -39.16 13.41
CA SER A 402 26.88 -39.78 12.45
C SER A 402 27.44 -38.81 11.40
N ASN A 403 26.91 -37.59 11.30
CA ASN A 403 27.39 -36.52 10.42
C ASN A 403 27.50 -35.18 11.16
N LEU A 404 28.73 -34.85 11.61
CA LEU A 404 29.02 -33.60 12.32
C LEU A 404 28.66 -32.34 11.50
N LEU A 405 28.71 -32.40 10.17
CA LEU A 405 28.38 -31.26 9.32
C LEU A 405 26.90 -30.86 9.42
N SER A 406 26.01 -31.77 9.85
CA SER A 406 24.60 -31.45 10.12
C SER A 406 24.40 -30.44 11.28
N TYR A 407 25.45 -30.17 12.06
CA TYR A 407 25.49 -29.14 13.09
C TYR A 407 26.12 -27.82 12.61
N VAL A 408 26.63 -27.78 11.37
CA VAL A 408 27.50 -26.69 10.90
C VAL A 408 26.75 -25.70 10.02
N ASP A 409 26.85 -24.43 10.39
CA ASP A 409 26.52 -23.28 9.55
C ASP A 409 27.77 -22.94 8.72
N MET A 410 27.79 -23.38 7.45
CA MET A 410 28.91 -23.12 6.55
C MET A 410 28.93 -21.64 6.17
N THR A 411 30.03 -20.94 6.46
CA THR A 411 30.04 -19.48 6.42
C THR A 411 31.01 -18.91 5.37
N ASN A 412 30.53 -17.98 4.54
CA ASN A 412 31.39 -17.11 3.73
C ASN A 412 30.93 -15.64 3.83
N LEU A 413 31.64 -14.88 4.68
CA LEU A 413 31.42 -13.45 4.93
C LEU A 413 32.66 -12.63 4.53
N LYS A 414 33.52 -13.16 3.67
CA LYS A 414 34.71 -12.43 3.21
C LYS A 414 34.28 -11.24 2.36
N VAL A 415 34.91 -10.10 2.56
CA VAL A 415 34.59 -8.84 1.86
C VAL A 415 34.77 -8.91 0.34
N ASP A 416 35.54 -9.89 -0.15
CA ASP A 416 35.84 -10.16 -1.54
C ASP A 416 35.11 -11.40 -2.11
N ALA A 417 34.13 -11.95 -1.39
CA ALA A 417 33.35 -13.10 -1.87
C ALA A 417 32.60 -12.75 -3.17
N THR A 418 32.68 -13.65 -4.15
CA THR A 418 32.02 -13.55 -5.46
C THR A 418 30.71 -14.35 -5.49
N TYR A 419 29.87 -14.12 -6.51
CA TYR A 419 28.67 -14.93 -6.72
C TYR A 419 29.01 -16.42 -6.90
N GLU A 420 30.10 -16.71 -7.62
CA GLU A 420 30.62 -18.06 -7.83
C GLU A 420 31.06 -18.72 -6.51
N ASP A 421 31.67 -17.96 -5.60
CA ASP A 421 32.03 -18.47 -4.27
C ASP A 421 30.80 -18.83 -3.43
N ILE A 422 29.73 -18.03 -3.54
CA ILE A 422 28.46 -18.27 -2.84
C ILE A 422 27.76 -19.49 -3.42
N GLU A 423 27.72 -19.63 -4.74
CA GLU A 423 27.16 -20.81 -5.39
C GLU A 423 27.90 -22.09 -4.99
N ALA A 424 29.24 -22.07 -5.00
CA ALA A 424 30.04 -23.19 -4.53
C ALA A 424 29.77 -23.52 -3.06
N LEU A 425 29.61 -22.50 -2.21
CA LEU A 425 29.28 -22.69 -0.79
C LEU A 425 27.93 -23.39 -0.61
N VAL A 426 26.87 -22.91 -1.27
CA VAL A 426 25.52 -23.47 -1.18
C VAL A 426 25.50 -24.91 -1.67
N ASN A 427 26.11 -25.19 -2.82
CA ASN A 427 26.16 -26.54 -3.38
C ASN A 427 26.91 -27.52 -2.49
N ASN A 428 28.04 -27.10 -1.90
CA ASN A 428 28.78 -27.93 -0.95
C ASN A 428 27.96 -28.23 0.30
N ALA A 429 27.30 -27.21 0.86
CA ALA A 429 26.47 -27.35 2.06
C ALA A 429 25.28 -28.30 1.84
N ILE A 430 24.65 -28.27 0.66
CA ILE A 430 23.62 -29.25 0.29
C ILE A 430 24.21 -30.65 0.19
N ALA A 431 25.35 -30.81 -0.49
CA ALA A 431 25.98 -32.11 -0.69
C ALA A 431 26.45 -32.75 0.64
N SER A 432 26.87 -31.94 1.60
CA SER A 432 27.32 -32.40 2.92
C SER A 432 26.21 -32.52 3.96
N ASN A 433 24.96 -32.18 3.59
CA ASN A 433 23.82 -32.09 4.51
C ASN A 433 24.11 -31.17 5.72
N ALA A 434 24.69 -30.00 5.44
CA ALA A 434 24.98 -28.99 6.44
C ALA A 434 23.68 -28.37 7.01
N ALA A 435 23.79 -27.70 8.15
CA ALA A 435 22.65 -27.07 8.79
C ALA A 435 22.10 -25.86 8.01
N SER A 436 22.99 -24.95 7.65
CA SER A 436 22.68 -23.74 6.89
C SER A 436 23.93 -23.17 6.22
N VAL A 437 23.75 -22.18 5.36
CA VAL A 437 24.84 -21.34 4.88
C VAL A 437 24.68 -19.91 5.36
N CYS A 438 25.75 -19.34 5.90
CA CYS A 438 25.78 -17.94 6.34
C CYS A 438 26.55 -17.08 5.32
N VAL A 439 25.82 -16.17 4.66
CA VAL A 439 26.32 -15.31 3.57
C VAL A 439 26.09 -13.84 3.89
N GLN A 440 26.69 -12.92 3.13
CA GLN A 440 26.46 -11.49 3.30
C GLN A 440 25.00 -11.13 2.90
N PRO A 441 24.39 -10.08 3.49
CA PRO A 441 23.01 -9.68 3.17
C PRO A 441 22.74 -9.51 1.67
N SER A 442 23.69 -8.93 0.93
CA SER A 442 23.58 -8.72 -0.52
C SER A 442 23.48 -10.01 -1.34
N PHE A 443 23.92 -11.14 -0.81
CA PHE A 443 23.88 -12.44 -1.49
C PHE A 443 22.69 -13.31 -1.09
N VAL A 444 21.85 -12.87 -0.15
CA VAL A 444 20.76 -13.71 0.40
C VAL A 444 19.80 -14.20 -0.68
N SER A 445 19.31 -13.30 -1.53
CA SER A 445 18.39 -13.67 -2.61
C SER A 445 19.02 -14.69 -3.56
N HIS A 446 20.26 -14.48 -3.97
CA HIS A 446 20.98 -15.39 -4.85
C HIS A 446 21.25 -16.76 -4.20
N ALA A 447 21.71 -16.78 -2.95
CA ALA A 447 21.94 -18.03 -2.22
C ALA A 447 20.64 -18.82 -2.03
N SER A 448 19.54 -18.11 -1.77
CA SER A 448 18.20 -18.68 -1.63
C SER A 448 17.70 -19.29 -2.95
N ASP A 449 17.94 -18.64 -4.09
CA ASP A 449 17.65 -19.19 -5.42
C ASP A 449 18.34 -20.53 -5.65
N ILE A 450 19.65 -20.59 -5.40
CA ILE A 450 20.45 -21.80 -5.60
C ILE A 450 20.01 -22.91 -4.64
N ALA A 451 19.74 -22.56 -3.38
CA ALA A 451 19.28 -23.53 -2.39
C ALA A 451 17.93 -24.13 -2.79
N SER A 452 17.04 -23.33 -3.40
CA SER A 452 15.70 -23.75 -3.86
C SER A 452 14.94 -24.51 -2.77
N GLY A 453 15.00 -24.01 -1.53
CA GLY A 453 14.36 -24.61 -0.36
C GLY A 453 15.01 -25.89 0.19
N ARG A 454 16.15 -26.35 -0.34
CA ARG A 454 16.84 -27.56 0.15
C ARG A 454 17.74 -27.32 1.36
N LEU A 455 18.06 -26.07 1.66
CA LEU A 455 19.00 -25.67 2.70
C LEU A 455 18.56 -24.34 3.30
N ALA A 456 18.72 -24.19 4.62
CA ALA A 456 18.45 -22.93 5.30
C ALA A 456 19.50 -21.86 4.91
N ILE A 457 19.02 -20.65 4.65
CA ILE A 457 19.88 -19.49 4.38
C ILE A 457 19.97 -18.62 5.62
N CYS A 458 21.18 -18.41 6.09
CA CYS A 458 21.54 -17.52 7.17
C CYS A 458 22.22 -16.26 6.63
N THR A 459 21.98 -15.12 7.27
CA THR A 459 22.75 -13.89 7.04
C THR A 459 23.01 -13.13 8.33
N VAL A 460 23.82 -12.08 8.26
CA VAL A 460 24.28 -11.30 9.40
C VAL A 460 23.70 -9.88 9.41
N ILE A 461 23.36 -9.35 10.59
CA ILE A 461 22.72 -8.03 10.76
C ILE A 461 23.49 -7.17 11.76
N GLY A 462 23.68 -5.88 11.42
CA GLY A 462 24.54 -4.98 12.20
C GLY A 462 26.00 -5.45 12.27
N PHE A 463 26.44 -6.24 11.30
CA PHE A 463 27.72 -6.95 11.33
C PHE A 463 28.91 -6.08 10.86
N PRO A 464 30.14 -6.31 11.36
CA PRO A 464 30.51 -7.21 12.45
C PRO A 464 30.42 -6.57 13.84
N ASN A 465 30.22 -5.25 13.95
CA ASN A 465 30.48 -4.52 15.20
C ASN A 465 29.23 -4.25 16.05
N GLY A 466 28.03 -4.41 15.49
CA GLY A 466 26.76 -4.22 16.18
C GLY A 466 26.39 -2.76 16.49
N TYR A 467 27.17 -1.78 16.04
CA TYR A 467 26.96 -0.36 16.39
C TYR A 467 25.83 0.35 15.63
N SER A 468 25.16 -0.33 14.69
CA SER A 468 24.02 0.22 13.96
C SER A 468 22.85 0.48 14.91
N THR A 469 21.96 1.41 14.54
CA THR A 469 20.75 1.69 15.34
C THR A 469 19.77 0.52 15.28
N CYS A 470 18.96 0.35 16.33
CA CYS A 470 17.90 -0.67 16.38
C CYS A 470 16.98 -0.62 15.15
N ALA A 471 16.52 0.56 14.73
CA ALA A 471 15.63 0.71 13.57
C ALA A 471 16.29 0.21 12.27
N THR A 472 17.59 0.51 12.07
CA THR A 472 18.35 0.00 10.92
C THR A 472 18.44 -1.52 10.96
N LYS A 473 18.78 -2.11 12.12
CA LYS A 473 18.87 -3.57 12.26
C LYS A 473 17.52 -4.26 12.03
N VAL A 474 16.42 -3.70 12.52
CA VAL A 474 15.05 -4.21 12.27
C VAL A 474 14.76 -4.21 10.77
N PHE A 475 15.08 -3.11 10.08
CA PHE A 475 14.88 -3.01 8.64
C PHE A 475 15.72 -4.04 7.87
N GLU A 476 17.02 -4.10 8.12
CA GLU A 476 17.93 -5.06 7.47
C GLU A 476 17.45 -6.51 7.71
N ALA A 477 16.99 -6.85 8.92
CA ALA A 477 16.51 -8.18 9.25
C ALA A 477 15.23 -8.55 8.48
N LYS A 478 14.26 -7.62 8.40
CA LYS A 478 13.02 -7.84 7.64
C LYS A 478 13.31 -8.00 6.14
N GLU A 479 14.18 -7.15 5.59
CA GLU A 479 14.59 -7.22 4.19
C GLU A 479 15.31 -8.54 3.88
N ALA A 480 16.21 -8.98 4.76
CA ALA A 480 16.91 -10.26 4.63
C ALA A 480 15.92 -11.43 4.60
N CYS A 481 14.93 -11.45 5.49
CA CYS A 481 13.88 -12.47 5.48
C CYS A 481 13.07 -12.42 4.18
N ASP A 482 12.70 -11.23 3.71
CA ASP A 482 11.97 -11.03 2.45
C ASP A 482 12.78 -11.51 1.23
N ASN A 483 14.11 -11.45 1.31
CA ASN A 483 15.03 -11.98 0.32
C ASN A 483 15.26 -13.51 0.45
N GLY A 484 14.67 -14.18 1.44
CA GLY A 484 14.72 -15.63 1.60
C GLY A 484 15.67 -16.14 2.68
N ALA A 485 16.16 -15.29 3.58
CA ALA A 485 16.85 -15.76 4.79
C ALA A 485 15.84 -16.38 5.76
N SER A 486 16.11 -17.61 6.17
CA SER A 486 15.36 -18.33 7.20
C SER A 486 16.00 -18.21 8.58
N GLU A 487 17.24 -17.70 8.65
CA GLU A 487 18.00 -17.52 9.88
C GLU A 487 18.75 -16.18 9.89
N ILE A 488 18.73 -15.48 11.02
CA ILE A 488 19.36 -14.16 11.18
C ILE A 488 20.37 -14.18 12.32
N ASP A 489 21.63 -13.87 12.02
CA ASP A 489 22.72 -13.70 12.99
C ASP A 489 22.92 -12.19 13.29
N MET A 490 22.29 -11.68 14.36
CA MET A 490 22.42 -10.26 14.72
C MET A 490 23.62 -10.01 15.66
N VAL A 491 24.32 -8.88 15.50
CA VAL A 491 25.36 -8.46 16.47
C VAL A 491 24.78 -7.44 17.46
N VAL A 492 24.92 -7.73 18.76
CA VAL A 492 24.52 -6.79 19.82
C VAL A 492 25.37 -5.52 19.78
N ASN A 493 24.80 -4.40 20.22
CA ASN A 493 25.57 -3.16 20.34
C ASN A 493 26.56 -3.23 21.51
N LEU A 494 27.82 -3.58 21.20
CA LEU A 494 28.90 -3.72 22.19
C LEU A 494 29.18 -2.42 22.96
N THR A 495 29.10 -1.26 22.29
CA THR A 495 29.28 0.04 22.95
C THR A 495 28.23 0.27 24.03
N HIS A 496 26.98 -0.14 23.80
CA HIS A 496 25.92 -0.05 24.80
C HIS A 496 26.10 -1.03 25.96
N ILE A 497 26.63 -2.24 25.72
CA ILE A 497 27.00 -3.17 26.78
C ILE A 497 28.09 -2.56 27.67
N LYS A 498 29.16 -2.04 27.07
CA LYS A 498 30.26 -1.38 27.81
C LYS A 498 29.82 -0.13 28.56
N SER A 499 28.77 0.53 28.07
CA SER A 499 28.14 1.68 28.74
C SER A 499 27.06 1.27 29.76
N LYS A 500 26.92 -0.03 30.07
CA LYS A 500 25.90 -0.59 30.97
C LYS A 500 24.45 -0.25 30.58
N ARG A 501 24.19 0.04 29.30
CA ARG A 501 22.85 0.33 28.76
C ARG A 501 22.10 -0.96 28.40
N PHE A 502 22.00 -1.88 29.36
CA PHE A 502 21.39 -3.20 29.16
C PHE A 502 19.91 -3.13 28.78
N ASP A 503 19.17 -2.12 29.27
CA ASP A 503 17.77 -1.92 28.88
C ASP A 503 17.62 -1.64 27.37
N TYR A 504 18.58 -0.94 26.77
CA TYR A 504 18.57 -0.70 25.32
C TYR A 504 18.83 -2.01 24.58
N VAL A 505 19.84 -2.77 25.01
CA VAL A 505 20.22 -4.05 24.39
C VAL A 505 19.06 -5.04 24.48
N SER A 506 18.37 -5.11 25.61
CA SER A 506 17.17 -5.92 25.80
C SER A 506 16.05 -5.54 24.83
N LYS A 507 15.74 -4.23 24.72
CA LYS A 507 14.74 -3.73 23.76
C LYS A 507 15.12 -3.97 22.31
N GLU A 508 16.40 -3.83 21.96
CA GLU A 508 16.91 -4.11 20.62
C GLU A 508 16.71 -5.58 20.25
N ILE A 509 17.16 -6.51 21.10
CA ILE A 509 17.01 -7.95 20.85
C ILE A 509 15.53 -8.33 20.76
N ALA A 510 14.68 -7.80 21.64
CA ALA A 510 13.24 -8.07 21.60
C ALA A 510 12.57 -7.56 20.32
N ALA A 511 12.95 -6.36 19.85
CA ALA A 511 12.44 -5.80 18.60
C ALA A 511 12.86 -6.64 17.39
N LEU A 512 14.11 -7.11 17.35
CA LEU A 512 14.62 -8.00 16.31
C LEU A 512 13.94 -9.37 16.37
N SER A 513 13.76 -9.93 17.58
CA SER A 513 13.09 -11.21 17.77
C SER A 513 11.68 -11.18 17.20
N ASN A 514 10.88 -10.18 17.59
CA ASN A 514 9.54 -9.99 17.04
C ASN A 514 9.55 -9.82 15.51
N ALA A 515 10.46 -9.01 14.97
CA ALA A 515 10.53 -8.75 13.53
C ALA A 515 10.92 -9.98 12.71
N VAL A 516 11.79 -10.84 13.24
CA VAL A 516 12.27 -12.06 12.59
C VAL A 516 11.23 -13.18 12.72
N HIS A 517 10.62 -13.34 13.90
CA HIS A 517 9.56 -14.33 14.15
C HIS A 517 8.27 -14.03 13.37
N GLU A 518 7.93 -12.75 13.15
CA GLU A 518 6.81 -12.35 12.26
C GLU A 518 6.99 -12.90 10.83
N LYS A 519 8.24 -13.10 10.40
CA LYS A 519 8.60 -13.71 9.11
C LYS A 519 8.78 -15.23 9.18
N GLY A 520 8.59 -15.84 10.35
CA GLY A 520 8.82 -17.27 10.62
C GLY A 520 10.29 -17.67 10.76
N ALA A 521 11.23 -16.74 10.68
CA ALA A 521 12.67 -17.02 10.73
C ALA A 521 13.18 -17.17 12.17
N ILE A 522 14.41 -17.67 12.32
CA ILE A 522 15.10 -17.87 13.60
C ILE A 522 16.10 -16.73 13.84
N LEU A 523 16.12 -16.17 15.06
CA LEU A 523 17.09 -15.17 15.49
C LEU A 523 18.22 -15.78 16.33
N LYS A 524 19.46 -15.51 15.93
CA LYS A 524 20.68 -15.85 16.66
C LYS A 524 21.42 -14.57 17.08
N VAL A 525 21.65 -14.41 18.37
CA VAL A 525 22.23 -13.19 18.95
C VAL A 525 23.72 -13.36 19.21
N ILE A 526 24.56 -12.70 18.42
CA ILE A 526 26.02 -12.65 18.59
C ILE A 526 26.36 -11.66 19.70
N ILE A 527 26.98 -12.16 20.78
CA ILE A 527 27.41 -11.34 21.92
C ILE A 527 28.88 -10.91 21.86
N GLU A 528 29.67 -11.49 20.96
CA GLU A 528 31.11 -11.26 20.78
C GLU A 528 31.91 -11.40 22.09
N THR A 529 32.00 -12.66 22.57
CA THR A 529 32.50 -12.99 23.91
C THR A 529 33.91 -12.49 24.21
N CYS A 530 34.77 -12.33 23.21
CA CYS A 530 36.16 -11.89 23.37
C CYS A 530 36.30 -10.48 23.94
N PHE A 531 35.26 -9.64 23.81
CA PHE A 531 35.24 -8.30 24.39
C PHE A 531 34.55 -8.21 25.74
N LEU A 532 33.93 -9.30 26.24
CA LEU A 532 33.05 -9.25 27.40
C LEU A 532 33.69 -9.83 28.66
N THR A 533 33.35 -9.25 29.81
CA THR A 533 33.62 -9.86 31.11
C THR A 533 32.65 -11.02 31.36
N GLU A 534 32.96 -11.89 32.33
CA GLU A 534 32.06 -12.97 32.72
C GLU A 534 30.68 -12.47 33.17
N GLU A 535 30.64 -11.39 33.97
CA GLU A 535 29.40 -10.75 34.43
C GLU A 535 28.54 -10.23 33.25
N GLU A 536 29.18 -9.62 32.25
CA GLU A 536 28.49 -9.15 31.04
C GLU A 536 27.93 -10.34 30.23
N LYS A 537 28.69 -11.44 30.09
CA LYS A 537 28.23 -12.66 29.41
C LYS A 537 27.00 -13.26 30.10
N VAL A 538 27.03 -13.39 31.43
CA VAL A 538 25.89 -13.90 32.22
C VAL A 538 24.67 -12.98 32.07
N THR A 539 24.88 -11.66 32.11
CA THR A 539 23.80 -10.68 31.92
C THR A 539 23.16 -10.83 30.54
N LEU A 540 23.95 -11.01 29.47
CA LEU A 540 23.42 -11.21 28.13
C LEU A 540 22.71 -12.56 27.96
N CYS A 541 23.14 -13.63 28.63
CA CYS A 541 22.42 -14.90 28.63
C CYS A 541 20.97 -14.73 29.13
N ARG A 542 20.80 -13.98 30.23
CA ARG A 542 19.48 -13.61 30.76
C ARG A 542 18.69 -12.75 29.78
N ILE A 543 19.30 -11.69 29.23
CA ILE A 543 18.63 -10.78 28.30
C ILE A 543 18.16 -11.50 27.03
N VAL A 544 18.99 -12.35 26.44
CA VAL A 544 18.65 -13.11 25.23
C VAL A 544 17.47 -14.05 25.50
N THR A 545 17.46 -14.69 26.67
CA THR A 545 16.36 -15.54 27.12
C THR A 545 15.05 -14.75 27.28
N GLU A 546 15.07 -13.63 28.00
CA GLU A 546 13.89 -12.79 28.23
C GLU A 546 13.35 -12.16 26.95
N ALA A 547 14.24 -11.81 26.02
CA ALA A 547 13.90 -11.26 24.72
C ALA A 547 13.43 -12.33 23.71
N LYS A 548 13.34 -13.60 24.13
CA LYS A 548 12.85 -14.74 23.34
C LYS A 548 13.60 -14.92 22.02
N ALA A 549 14.91 -14.72 21.98
CA ALA A 549 15.67 -15.14 20.80
C ALA A 549 15.94 -16.65 20.85
N ASP A 550 16.11 -17.26 19.69
CA ASP A 550 16.23 -18.71 19.56
C ASP A 550 17.64 -19.23 19.89
N PHE A 551 18.66 -18.45 19.52
CA PHE A 551 20.06 -18.78 19.81
C PHE A 551 20.80 -17.61 20.45
N ILE A 552 21.75 -17.97 21.31
CA ILE A 552 22.87 -17.12 21.66
C ILE A 552 24.14 -17.61 20.93
N LYS A 553 24.90 -16.69 20.35
CA LYS A 553 26.08 -16.98 19.53
C LYS A 553 27.32 -16.32 20.12
N THR A 554 28.43 -17.05 20.15
CA THR A 554 29.68 -16.60 20.81
C THR A 554 30.31 -15.40 20.08
N SER A 555 30.64 -15.54 18.80
CA SER A 555 31.54 -14.61 18.10
C SER A 555 31.19 -14.42 16.63
N THR A 556 31.57 -13.27 16.07
CA THR A 556 31.49 -12.98 14.63
C THR A 556 32.60 -13.66 13.83
N GLY A 557 33.72 -13.99 14.48
CA GLY A 557 34.96 -14.42 13.83
C GLY A 557 35.86 -13.27 13.37
N PHE A 558 35.47 -12.02 13.59
CA PHE A 558 36.24 -10.81 13.29
C PHE A 558 36.82 -10.13 14.56
N GLY A 559 36.47 -10.64 15.75
CA GLY A 559 37.00 -10.19 17.03
C GLY A 559 38.46 -10.61 17.30
N THR A 560 38.96 -10.33 18.51
CA THR A 560 40.34 -10.66 18.92
C THR A 560 40.53 -12.13 19.26
N ALA A 561 39.46 -12.85 19.57
CA ALA A 561 39.43 -14.30 19.80
C ALA A 561 38.08 -14.89 19.36
N GLY A 562 38.05 -16.21 19.13
CA GLY A 562 36.84 -16.96 18.76
C GLY A 562 36.16 -17.62 19.97
N ALA A 563 35.31 -18.62 19.69
CA ALA A 563 34.65 -19.42 20.73
C ALA A 563 35.66 -20.20 21.59
N THR A 564 35.40 -20.28 22.89
CA THR A 564 36.10 -21.16 23.83
C THR A 564 35.14 -22.14 24.49
N ILE A 565 35.65 -23.28 24.96
CA ILE A 565 34.86 -24.30 25.66
C ILE A 565 34.28 -23.71 26.97
N GLU A 566 35.05 -22.85 27.64
CA GLU A 566 34.65 -22.15 28.85
C GLU A 566 33.46 -21.22 28.61
N ASP A 567 33.47 -20.48 27.49
CA ASP A 567 32.35 -19.60 27.11
C ASP A 567 31.08 -20.41 26.85
N VAL A 568 31.19 -21.54 26.15
CA VAL A 568 30.03 -22.42 25.87
C VAL A 568 29.46 -22.99 27.18
N LYS A 569 30.31 -23.48 28.09
CA LYS A 569 29.86 -23.98 29.41
C LYS A 569 29.21 -22.88 30.25
N LEU A 570 29.79 -21.69 30.27
CA LEU A 570 29.24 -20.54 30.97
C LEU A 570 27.84 -20.19 30.43
N MET A 571 27.71 -20.09 29.10
CA MET A 571 26.43 -19.79 28.46
C MET A 571 25.41 -20.90 28.77
N LYS A 572 25.81 -22.17 28.68
CA LYS A 572 24.91 -23.31 28.96
C LYS A 572 24.36 -23.31 30.38
N ALA A 573 25.14 -22.86 31.35
CA ALA A 573 24.71 -22.75 32.74
C ALA A 573 23.74 -21.57 33.00
N ASN A 574 23.66 -20.58 32.09
CA ASN A 574 22.99 -19.29 32.36
C ASN A 574 21.86 -18.91 31.38
N ILE A 575 21.69 -19.63 30.26
CA ILE A 575 20.56 -19.42 29.34
C ILE A 575 19.29 -20.17 29.78
N GLY A 576 18.14 -19.70 29.34
CA GLY A 576 16.86 -20.40 29.53
C GLY A 576 16.74 -21.69 28.72
N PRO A 577 15.75 -22.53 29.05
CA PRO A 577 15.59 -23.87 28.45
C PRO A 577 15.30 -23.85 26.94
N ASP A 578 14.72 -22.77 26.44
CA ASP A 578 14.31 -22.63 25.03
C ASP A 578 15.37 -21.97 24.14
N VAL A 579 16.51 -21.55 24.72
CA VAL A 579 17.61 -20.91 23.97
C VAL A 579 18.69 -21.93 23.66
N GLN A 580 19.14 -21.95 22.41
CA GLN A 580 20.23 -22.80 21.92
C GLN A 580 21.56 -22.03 21.82
N ILE A 581 22.68 -22.75 21.79
CA ILE A 581 24.02 -22.14 21.67
C ILE A 581 24.60 -22.38 20.28
N LYS A 582 25.05 -21.32 19.61
CA LYS A 582 25.89 -21.38 18.40
C LYS A 582 27.33 -20.99 18.73
N ALA A 583 28.24 -21.95 18.74
CA ALA A 583 29.67 -21.69 18.91
C ALA A 583 30.28 -21.33 17.55
N ALA A 584 30.92 -20.16 17.45
CA ALA A 584 31.49 -19.67 16.20
C ALA A 584 32.77 -18.87 16.44
N GLY A 585 33.63 -18.85 15.41
CA GLY A 585 34.93 -18.17 15.43
C GLY A 585 36.06 -19.12 15.79
N GLY A 586 37.01 -19.32 14.88
CA GLY A 586 38.24 -20.10 15.12
C GLY A 586 38.12 -21.63 15.07
N ILE A 587 36.91 -22.18 14.86
CA ILE A 587 36.68 -23.63 14.80
C ILE A 587 37.09 -24.16 13.41
N ARG A 588 38.18 -24.94 13.36
CA ARG A 588 38.82 -25.39 12.12
C ARG A 588 39.03 -26.91 12.00
N SER A 589 38.67 -27.69 13.02
CA SER A 589 38.78 -29.15 12.99
C SER A 589 37.52 -29.82 13.53
N PHE A 590 37.28 -31.06 13.11
CA PHE A 590 36.13 -31.85 13.56
C PHE A 590 36.20 -32.15 15.06
N GLU A 591 37.41 -32.33 15.60
CA GLU A 591 37.64 -32.58 17.02
C GLU A 591 37.19 -31.38 17.86
N LEU A 592 37.62 -30.17 17.50
CA LEU A 592 37.22 -28.97 18.22
C LEU A 592 35.72 -28.68 18.08
N ALA A 593 35.13 -28.97 16.92
CA ALA A 593 33.69 -28.85 16.74
C ALA A 593 32.93 -29.84 17.65
N GLN A 594 33.41 -31.08 17.78
CA GLN A 594 32.84 -32.06 18.70
C GLN A 594 32.98 -31.63 20.17
N GLU A 595 34.15 -31.13 20.56
CA GLU A 595 34.38 -30.62 21.92
C GLU A 595 33.43 -29.46 22.28
N MET A 596 33.12 -28.59 21.32
CA MET A 596 32.14 -27.51 21.52
C MET A 596 30.71 -28.05 21.70
N ILE A 597 30.32 -29.08 20.94
CA ILE A 597 29.02 -29.74 21.09
C ILE A 597 28.92 -30.41 22.45
N ASP A 598 29.96 -31.16 22.84
CA ASP A 598 30.03 -31.84 24.14
C ASP A 598 29.99 -30.84 25.31
N ALA A 599 30.52 -29.62 25.11
CA ALA A 599 30.44 -28.52 26.06
C ALA A 599 29.03 -27.88 26.15
N GLY A 600 28.15 -28.15 25.19
CA GLY A 600 26.75 -27.70 25.18
C GLY A 600 26.33 -26.88 23.95
N ALA A 601 27.17 -26.74 22.92
CA ALA A 601 26.79 -26.08 21.68
C ALA A 601 25.78 -26.92 20.88
N ASN A 602 24.75 -26.26 20.36
CA ASN A 602 23.75 -26.87 19.46
C ASN A 602 24.12 -26.68 17.99
N ARG A 603 24.85 -25.62 17.66
CA ARG A 603 25.27 -25.27 16.29
C ARG A 603 26.73 -24.80 16.27
N ILE A 604 27.43 -25.11 15.19
CA ILE A 604 28.82 -24.72 14.95
C ILE A 604 28.90 -23.77 13.76
N GLY A 605 29.45 -22.59 13.94
CA GLY A 605 29.77 -21.68 12.83
C GLY A 605 31.21 -21.88 12.38
N ALA A 606 31.41 -22.42 11.17
CA ALA A 606 32.73 -22.68 10.62
C ALA A 606 32.83 -22.28 9.13
N SER A 607 33.97 -21.70 8.76
CA SER A 607 34.29 -21.31 7.38
C SER A 607 35.26 -22.27 6.68
N GLY A 608 35.88 -23.18 7.44
CA GLY A 608 36.94 -24.09 6.97
C GLY A 608 36.67 -25.58 7.18
N LEU A 609 35.56 -25.97 7.80
CA LEU A 609 35.13 -27.37 7.89
C LEU A 609 34.42 -27.71 6.57
N LYS A 610 35.02 -28.59 5.77
CA LYS A 610 34.55 -28.99 4.44
C LYS A 610 34.75 -30.48 4.23
#